data_AF-A0A1A7WPC9-F1
#
_entry.id   AF-A0A1A7WPC9-F1
#
_cell.length_a   1.000
_cell.length_b   1.000
_cell.length_c   1.000
_cell.angle_alpha   90.00
_cell.angle_beta   90.00
_cell.angle_gamma   90.00
#
_symmetry.space_group_name_H-M   'P 1'
#
loop_
_entity.id
_entity.type
_entity.pdbx_description
1 polymer ?
#
loop_
_entity_poly.entity_id
_entity_poly.type
_entity_poly.pdbx_seq_one_letter_code
_entity_poly.pdbx_strand_id
1 'polypeptide(L)' 'MDAFPYVALSKTYSVDKQVADSASTATAYHCGVKANAKTVGLSAKAVAYECNTTFGNEVYSVLRRAKAQGKSVGIVT' A
#
# COMPACT_ATOMS: atom_id res chain seq x y z
N MET A 1 1.22 17.71 14.82
CA MET A 1 0.44 17.59 13.57
C MET A 1 -0.30 18.88 13.25
N ASP A 2 -0.86 19.58 14.24
CA ASP A 2 -1.77 20.72 13.98
C ASP A 2 -1.08 22.00 13.45
N ALA A 3 0.25 22.08 13.53
CA ALA A 3 1.04 23.18 12.97
C ALA A 3 1.38 23.02 11.47
N PHE A 4 0.97 21.92 10.82
CA PHE A 4 1.30 21.70 9.41
C PHE A 4 0.45 22.63 8.52
N PRO A 5 1.06 23.33 7.53
CA PRO A 5 0.35 24.33 6.72
C PRO A 5 -0.51 23.72 5.61
N TYR A 6 -0.32 22.44 5.29
CA TYR A 6 -1.04 21.74 4.22
C TYR A 6 -1.85 20.59 4.79
N VAL A 7 -3.15 20.57 4.47
CA VAL A 7 -4.10 19.54 4.89
C VAL A 7 -4.88 19.00 3.70
N ALA A 8 -5.20 17.72 3.74
CA ALA A 8 -6.05 17.07 2.76
C ALA A 8 -6.88 15.97 3.42
N LEU A 9 -7.98 15.62 2.78
CA LEU A 9 -8.77 14.44 3.13
C LEU A 9 -8.39 13.28 2.20
N SER A 10 -8.25 12.08 2.76
CA SER A 10 -7.89 10.87 2.00
C SER A 10 -9.03 9.86 2.02
N LYS A 11 -9.48 9.41 0.84
CA LYS A 11 -10.54 8.39 0.71
C LYS A 11 -9.95 6.98 0.83
N THR A 12 -10.25 6.30 1.93
CA THR A 12 -9.53 5.10 2.38
C THR A 12 -10.06 3.75 1.88
N TYR A 13 -11.20 3.70 1.19
CA TYR A 13 -11.79 2.44 0.70
C TYR A 13 -10.77 1.55 -0.04
N SER A 14 -10.82 0.23 0.18
CA SER A 14 -10.07 -0.75 -0.62
C SER A 14 -10.83 -1.03 -1.91
N VAL A 15 -10.25 -1.74 -2.88
CA VAL A 15 -10.95 -2.01 -4.15
C VAL A 15 -12.23 -2.83 -3.95
N ASP A 16 -12.25 -3.71 -2.94
CA ASP A 16 -13.32 -4.66 -2.64
C ASP A 16 -14.13 -4.37 -1.36
N LYS A 17 -13.74 -3.39 -0.54
CA LYS A 17 -14.41 -3.01 0.71
C LYS A 17 -14.49 -1.48 0.90
N GLN A 18 -15.64 -1.01 1.36
CA GLN A 18 -15.82 0.40 1.71
C GLN A 18 -15.05 0.78 2.99
N VAL A 19 -15.11 -0.09 4.01
CA VAL A 19 -14.29 0.01 5.22
C VAL A 19 -13.06 -0.85 5.01
N ALA A 20 -11.91 -0.22 4.80
CA ALA A 20 -10.65 -0.89 4.49
C ALA A 20 -9.95 -1.44 5.74
N ASP A 21 -9.05 -2.38 5.53
CA ASP A 21 -8.13 -2.91 6.55
C ASP A 21 -6.73 -2.26 6.44
N SER A 22 -5.85 -2.58 7.39
CA SER A 22 -4.49 -2.05 7.41
C SER A 22 -3.63 -2.51 6.22
N ALA A 23 -3.80 -3.74 5.71
CA ALA A 23 -2.94 -4.26 4.64
C ALA A 23 -3.21 -3.59 3.29
N SER A 24 -4.49 -3.45 2.93
CA SER A 24 -4.89 -2.80 1.68
C SER A 24 -4.56 -1.31 1.69
N THR A 25 -4.74 -0.63 2.82
CA THR A 25 -4.37 0.78 2.98
C THR A 25 -2.86 0.98 2.95
N ALA A 26 -2.06 0.12 3.61
CA ALA A 26 -0.60 0.15 3.52
C ALA A 26 -0.12 0.07 2.07
N THR A 27 -0.72 -0.81 1.25
CA THR A 27 -0.42 -0.88 -0.18
C THR A 27 -0.76 0.42 -0.90
N ALA A 28 -1.90 1.04 -0.58
CA ALA A 28 -2.29 2.31 -1.18
C ALA A 28 -1.29 3.44 -0.87
N TYR A 29 -0.97 3.71 0.40
CA TYR A 29 -0.14 4.86 0.76
C TYR A 29 1.38 4.61 0.69
N HIS A 30 1.85 3.35 0.66
CA HIS A 30 3.26 3.04 0.44
C HIS A 30 3.60 2.70 -1.02
N CYS A 31 2.70 2.06 -1.77
CA CYS A 31 2.95 1.61 -3.14
C CYS A 31 2.24 2.47 -4.21
N GLY A 32 1.25 3.28 -3.83
CA GLY A 32 0.53 4.15 -4.76
C GLY A 32 -0.55 3.44 -5.59
N VAL A 33 -0.95 2.22 -5.19
CA VAL A 33 -1.97 1.41 -5.87
C VAL A 33 -2.95 0.87 -4.82
N LYS A 34 -4.27 1.04 -5.05
CA LYS A 34 -5.27 0.43 -4.17
C LYS A 34 -5.32 -1.09 -4.40
N ALA A 35 -5.49 -1.84 -3.32
CA ALA A 35 -5.50 -3.29 -3.29
C ALA A 35 -6.82 -3.84 -2.72
N ASN A 36 -6.98 -5.16 -2.74
CA ASN A 36 -8.06 -5.85 -2.05
C ASN A 36 -7.74 -5.96 -0.55
N ALA A 37 -8.78 -6.07 0.28
CA ALA A 37 -8.62 -6.25 1.72
C ALA A 37 -7.75 -7.47 2.03
N LYS A 38 -6.94 -7.38 3.08
CA LYS A 38 -6.04 -8.46 3.55
C LYS A 38 -4.91 -8.85 2.59
N THR A 39 -4.67 -8.09 1.52
CA THR A 39 -3.47 -8.24 0.68
C THR A 39 -2.49 -7.07 0.91
N VAL A 40 -1.19 -7.34 0.81
CA VAL A 40 -0.13 -6.35 1.02
C VAL A 40 0.87 -6.39 -0.13
N GLY A 41 1.17 -5.23 -0.73
CA GLY A 41 2.16 -5.13 -1.80
C GLY A 41 1.72 -5.81 -3.11
N LEU A 42 0.43 -6.05 -3.30
CA LEU A 42 -0.15 -6.64 -4.50
C LEU A 42 -1.25 -5.73 -5.08
N SER A 43 -1.43 -5.77 -6.40
CA SER A 43 -2.57 -5.14 -7.06
C SER A 43 -3.88 -5.85 -6.71
N ALA A 44 -5.01 -5.21 -7.01
CA ALA A 44 -6.35 -5.78 -6.78
C ALA A 44 -6.69 -7.00 -7.66
N LYS A 45 -5.77 -7.49 -8.50
CA LYS A 45 -5.91 -8.78 -9.19
C LYS A 45 -5.56 -9.97 -8.28
N ALA A 46 -4.81 -9.75 -7.20
CA ALA A 46 -4.52 -10.79 -6.23
C ALA A 46 -5.72 -11.07 -5.32
N VAL A 47 -5.89 -12.34 -4.96
CA VAL A 47 -6.97 -12.82 -4.08
C VAL A 47 -6.38 -13.15 -2.71
N ALA A 48 -7.01 -12.64 -1.65
CA ALA A 48 -6.56 -12.89 -0.28
C ALA A 48 -6.57 -14.40 0.02
N TYR A 49 -5.50 -14.88 0.67
CA TYR A 49 -5.29 -16.29 1.02
C TYR A 49 -5.09 -17.25 -0.17
N GLU A 50 -4.90 -16.75 -1.39
CA GLU A 50 -4.57 -17.57 -2.56
C GLU A 50 -3.15 -17.28 -3.08
N CYS A 51 -2.17 -18.07 -2.64
CA CYS A 51 -0.75 -17.86 -2.94
C CYS A 51 -0.46 -17.72 -4.45
N ASN A 52 -1.10 -18.54 -5.29
CA ASN A 52 -0.87 -18.57 -6.73
C ASN A 52 -1.24 -17.26 -7.45
N THR A 53 -2.07 -16.42 -6.83
CA THR A 53 -2.47 -15.11 -7.39
C THR A 53 -1.45 -14.00 -7.11
N THR A 54 -0.35 -14.30 -6.42
CA THR A 54 0.71 -13.34 -6.08
C THR A 54 1.52 -12.93 -7.32
N PHE A 55 1.96 -13.92 -8.10
CA PHE A 55 2.98 -13.74 -9.12
C PHE A 55 2.47 -12.89 -10.28
N GLY A 56 3.19 -11.80 -10.59
CA GLY A 56 2.81 -10.84 -11.62
C GLY A 56 1.87 -9.73 -11.14
N ASN A 57 1.47 -9.76 -9.87
CA ASN A 57 0.62 -8.74 -9.25
C ASN A 57 1.36 -7.86 -8.25
N GLU A 58 2.68 -8.02 -8.08
CA GLU A 58 3.50 -7.25 -7.14
C GLU A 58 3.53 -5.75 -7.49
N VAL A 59 3.36 -4.90 -6.48
CA VAL A 59 3.51 -3.45 -6.59
C VAL A 59 4.56 -2.96 -5.59
N TYR A 60 5.47 -2.09 -6.04
CA TYR A 60 6.64 -1.73 -5.26
C TYR A 60 6.47 -0.43 -4.47
N SER A 61 6.85 -0.50 -3.18
CA SER A 61 6.77 0.62 -2.26
C SER A 61 7.71 1.77 -2.66
N VAL A 62 7.39 2.97 -2.18
CA VAL A 62 8.28 4.12 -2.26
C VAL A 62 9.60 3.87 -1.51
N LEU A 63 9.60 3.06 -0.44
CA LEU A 63 10.82 2.64 0.26
C LEU A 63 11.72 1.83 -0.67
N ARG A 64 11.17 0.85 -1.40
CA ARG A 64 11.95 0.06 -2.38
C ARG A 64 12.51 0.96 -3.48
N ARG A 65 11.72 1.91 -3.99
CA ARG A 65 12.18 2.89 -4.98
C ARG A 65 13.30 3.78 -4.43
N ALA A 66 13.20 4.24 -3.18
CA ALA A 66 14.24 5.04 -2.52
C ALA A 66 15.54 4.24 -2.35
N LYS A 67 15.44 2.97 -1.93
CA LYS A 67 16.61 2.10 -1.79
C LYS A 67 17.28 1.82 -3.14
N ALA A 68 16.51 1.62 -4.20
CA ALA A 68 17.02 1.46 -5.56
C ALA A 68 17.78 2.70 -6.07
N GLN A 69 17.46 3.89 -5.53
CA GLN A 69 18.19 5.15 -5.79
C GLN A 69 19.36 5.38 -4.82
N GLY A 70 19.80 4.36 -4.08
CA GLY A 70 20.95 4.46 -3.18
C GLY A 70 20.68 5.17 -1.85
N LYS A 71 19.42 5.52 -1.53
CA LYS A 71 19.08 6.13 -0.24
C LYS A 71 19.00 5.06 0.86
N SER A 72 19.36 5.45 2.07
CA SER A 72 19.07 4.65 3.27
C SER A 72 17.57 4.59 3.52
N VAL A 73 17.09 3.45 4.01
CA VAL A 73 15.68 3.20 4.35
C VAL A 73 15.60 2.50 5.69
N GLY A 74 14.52 2.73 6.44
CA GLY A 74 14.26 2.11 7.73
C GLY A 74 12.77 2.05 8.03
N ILE A 75 12.37 1.12 8.90
CA ILE A 75 10.99 0.97 9.36
C ILE A 75 11.02 1.10 10.89
N VAL A 76 10.17 1.96 11.43
CA VAL A 76 9.92 2.12 12.87
C VAL A 76 8.40 2.09 13.02
N THR A 77 7.92 1.29 13.97
CA THR A 77 6.49 1.14 14.28
C THR A 77 6.27 1.09 15.77
#